data_AF-A0A5Q2V647-F1
#
_entry.id   AF-A0A5Q2V647-F1
#
_cell.length_a   1.000
_cell.length_b   1.000
_cell.length_c   1.000
_cell.angle_alpha   90.00
_cell.angle_beta   90.00
_cell.angle_gamma   90.00
#
_symmetry.space_group_name_H-M   'P 1'
#
loop_
_entity.id
_entity.type
_entity.pdbx_description
1 polymer ?
#
loop_
_entity_poly.entity_id
_entity_poly.type
_entity_poly.pdbx_seq_one_letter_code
_entity_poly.pdbx_strand_id
1 'polypeptide(L)' 'MSKQVTIDCRKNEYAAFIQMTIGNVSAVYKRAGEISVFNASGRGNVRQVKALLREFVRNSDRSLT' A
#
# COMPACT_ATOMS: atom_id res chain seq x y z
N MET A 1 23.38 -0.53 0.30
CA MET A 1 22.45 -0.44 -0.85
C MET A 1 21.15 0.19 -0.37
N SER A 2 20.74 1.31 -0.96
CA SER A 2 19.42 1.89 -0.68
C SER A 2 18.34 0.91 -1.15
N LYS A 3 17.39 0.58 -0.27
CA LYS A 3 16.23 -0.23 -0.67
C LYS A 3 15.35 0.65 -1.55
N GLN A 4 15.26 0.35 -2.83
CA GLN A 4 14.35 1.03 -3.74
C GLN A 4 12.91 0.78 -3.28
N VAL A 5 12.16 1.87 -3.09
CA VAL A 5 10.74 1.82 -2.74
C VAL A 5 9.95 2.23 -3.96
N THR A 6 9.10 1.34 -4.45
CA THR A 6 8.18 1.63 -5.56
C THR A 6 6.77 1.72 -5.03
N ILE A 7 6.07 2.82 -5.32
CA ILE A 7 4.67 3.01 -4.97
C ILE A 7 3.88 3.25 -6.26
N ASP A 8 2.91 2.37 -6.54
CA ASP A 8 1.93 2.55 -7.62
C ASP A 8 0.57 2.87 -6.96
N CYS A 9 -0.01 4.02 -7.32
CA CYS A 9 -1.30 4.48 -6.82
C CYS A 9 -2.25 4.68 -8.00
N ARG A 10 -3.40 4.00 -7.98
CA ARG A 10 -4.45 4.15 -8.99
C ARG A 10 -5.76 4.43 -8.30
N LYS A 11 -6.46 5.49 -8.74
CA LYS A 11 -7.79 5.85 -8.28
C LYS A 11 -8.71 5.85 -9.49
N ASN A 12 -9.83 5.14 -9.38
CA ASN A 12 -10.97 5.32 -10.27
C ASN A 12 -12.18 5.74 -9.40
N GLU A 13 -13.31 6.06 -10.03
CA GLU A 13 -14.51 6.57 -9.33
C GLU A 13 -15.00 5.65 -8.20
N TYR A 14 -14.71 4.34 -8.27
CA TYR A 14 -15.27 3.34 -7.35
C TYR A 14 -14.22 2.59 -6.52
N ALA A 15 -12.93 2.76 -6.83
CA ALA A 15 -11.84 1.99 -6.25
C ALA A 15 -10.51 2.75 -6.17
N ALA A 16 -9.79 2.51 -5.08
CA ALA A 16 -8.41 2.92 -4.89
C ALA A 16 -7.50 1.69 -4.76
N PHE A 17 -6.36 1.75 -5.42
CA PHE A 17 -5.34 0.71 -5.40
C PHE A 17 -4.01 1.35 -5.06
N ILE A 18 -3.35 0.88 -4.02
CA ILE A 18 -1.99 1.33 -3.66
C ILE A 18 -1.13 0.10 -3.43
N GLN A 19 -0.04 0.00 -4.17
CA GLN A 19 0.97 -1.05 -4.00
C GLN A 19 2.30 -0.43 -3.58
N MET A 20 2.91 -0.97 -2.53
CA MET A 20 4.24 -0.62 -2.08
C MET A 20 5.15 -1.85 -2.16
N THR A 21 6.29 -1.69 -2.82
CA THR A 21 7.32 -2.74 -2.93
C THR A 21 8.62 -2.24 -2.34
N ILE A 22 9.21 -3.02 -1.43
CA ILE A 22 10.50 -2.75 -0.80
C ILE A 22 11.35 -4.03 -0.90
N GLY A 23 12.29 -4.05 -1.85
CA GLY A 23 13.06 -5.25 -2.17
C GLY A 23 12.14 -6.42 -2.58
N ASN A 24 12.24 -7.55 -1.87
CA ASN A 24 11.46 -8.77 -2.16
C ASN A 24 10.13 -8.85 -1.40
N VAL A 25 9.70 -7.76 -0.76
CA VAL A 25 8.44 -7.68 -0.01
C VAL A 25 7.52 -6.69 -0.70
N SER A 26 6.27 -7.10 -0.90
CA SER A 26 5.21 -6.23 -1.42
C SER A 26 4.04 -6.18 -0.44
N ALA A 27 3.42 -5.00 -0.36
CA ALA A 27 2.17 -4.78 0.32
C ALA A 27 1.21 -4.08 -0.64
N VAL A 28 -0.06 -4.46 -0.58
CA VAL A 28 -1.10 -3.95 -1.46
C VAL A 28 -2.32 -3.59 -0.63
N TYR A 29 -2.82 -2.38 -0.86
CA TYR A 29 -4.08 -1.86 -0.39
C TYR A 29 -5.05 -1.78 -1.57
N LYS A 30 -6.25 -2.31 -1.38
CA LYS A 30 -7.37 -2.18 -2.32
C LYS A 30 -8.56 -1.66 -1.55
N ARG A 31 -9.18 -0.59 -2.02
CA ARG A 31 -10.47 -0.08 -1.53
C ARG A 31 -11.43 -0.07 -2.70
N ALA A 32 -12.64 -0.57 -2.51
CA ALA A 32 -13.74 -0.45 -3.47
C ALA A 32 -15.01 -0.11 -2.68
N GLY A 33 -15.48 1.14 -2.81
CA GLY A 33 -16.52 1.69 -1.93
C GLY A 33 -16.14 1.58 -0.44
N GLU A 34 -16.95 0.86 0.34
CA GLU A 34 -16.74 0.62 1.77
C GLU A 34 -15.81 -0.58 2.06
N ILE A 35 -15.56 -1.44 1.07
CA ILE A 35 -14.72 -2.62 1.25
C ILE A 35 -13.26 -2.20 1.14
N SER A 36 -12.46 -2.53 2.14
CA SER A 36 -11.01 -2.33 2.14
C SER A 36 -10.26 -3.63 2.45
N VAL A 37 -9.23 -3.92 1.67
CA VAL A 37 -8.43 -5.15 1.74
C VAL A 37 -6.95 -4.79 1.79
N PHE A 38 -6.22 -5.45 2.69
CA PHE A 38 -4.81 -5.19 2.92
C PHE A 38 -4.00 -6.48 2.95
N ASN A 39 -3.24 -6.72 1.87
CA ASN A 39 -2.44 -7.92 1.69
C ASN A 39 -0.96 -7.57 1.65
N ALA A 40 -0.12 -8.48 2.14
CA ALA A 40 1.32 -8.35 2.03
C ALA A 40 1.95 -9.72 1.89
N SER A 41 2.98 -9.84 1.04
CA SER A 41 3.67 -11.09 0.75
C SER A 41 5.15 -10.85 0.50
N GLY A 42 5.95 -11.91 0.62
CA GLY A 42 7.40 -11.88 0.39
C GLY A 42 8.19 -12.49 1.54
N ARG A 43 9.52 -12.54 1.36
CA ARG A 43 10.48 -12.98 2.39
C ARG A 43 11.14 -11.76 3.02
N GLY A 44 11.15 -11.68 4.35
CA GLY A 44 11.73 -10.58 5.10
C GLY A 44 10.71 -9.87 5.98
N ASN A 45 10.86 -8.55 6.13
CA ASN A 45 10.13 -7.77 7.14
C ASN A 45 8.71 -7.35 6.70
N VAL A 46 7.89 -8.33 6.31
CA VAL A 46 6.52 -8.15 5.77
C VAL A 46 5.65 -7.28 6.69
N ARG A 47 5.77 -7.45 8.00
CA ARG A 47 5.00 -6.67 8.98
C ARG A 47 5.35 -5.18 8.94
N GLN A 48 6.63 -4.83 8.79
CA GLN A 48 7.08 -3.43 8.69
C GLN A 48 6.57 -2.79 7.39
N VAL A 49 6.72 -3.46 6.25
CA VAL A 49 6.23 -2.93 4.96
C VAL A 49 4.72 -2.74 4.98
N LYS A 50 3.98 -3.69 5.57
CA LYS A 50 2.52 -3.56 5.76
C LYS A 50 2.17 -2.38 6.67
N ALA A 51 2.94 -2.13 7.74
CA ALA A 51 2.71 -1.00 8.63
C ALA A 51 2.97 0.35 7.93
N LEU A 52 4.05 0.46 7.16
CA LEU A 52 4.38 1.63 6.35
C LEU A 52 3.28 1.94 5.33
N LEU A 53 2.79 0.92 4.60
CA LEU A 53 1.72 1.13 3.64
C LEU A 53 0.42 1.56 4.34
N ARG A 54 0.10 1.04 5.53
CA ARG A 54 -1.08 1.48 6.29
C ARG A 54 -0.97 2.94 6.72
N GLU A 55 0.20 3.34 7.18
CA GLU A 55 0.47 4.73 7.55
C GLU A 55 0.39 5.65 6.34
N PHE A 56 0.95 5.24 5.21
CA PHE A 56 0.81 5.95 3.95
C PHE A 56 -0.67 6.12 3.57
N VAL A 57 -1.45 5.04 3.59
CA VAL A 57 -2.90 5.08 3.29
C VAL A 57 -3.64 6.07 4.20
N ARG A 58 -3.39 6.04 5.51
CA ARG A 58 -4.02 6.97 6.47
C ARG A 58 -3.66 8.43 6.19
N ASN A 59 -2.41 8.70 5.85
CA ASN A 59 -1.96 10.05 5.54
C ASN A 59 -2.44 10.52 4.16
N SER A 60 -2.48 9.61 3.18
CA SER A 60 -3.00 9.90 1.86
C SER A 60 -4.50 10.11 1.87
N ASP A 61 -5.28 9.40 2.70
CA ASP A 61 -6.73 9.59 2.80
C ASP A 61 -7.10 11.03 3.18
N ARG A 62 -6.26 11.71 3.98
CA ARG A 62 -6.44 13.14 4.32
C ARG A 62 -6.21 14.12 3.14
N SER A 63 -5.53 13.66 2.10
CA SER A 63 -5.32 14.37 0.82
C SER A 63 -6.17 13.80 -0.33
N LEU A 64 -6.97 12.77 -0.07
CA LEU A 64 -7.81 12.06 -1.05
C LEU A 64 -9.31 12.31 -0.84
N THR A 65 -9.69 12.97 0.26
CA THR A 65 -10.95 13.70 0.48
C THR A 65 -10.80 15.15 0.08
#